data_AF-A0A9D0GBS8-F1
#
_entry.id   AF-A0A9D0GBS8-F1
#
_cell.length_a   1.000
_cell.length_b   1.000
_cell.length_c   1.000
_cell.angle_alpha   90.00
_cell.angle_beta   90.00
_cell.angle_gamma   90.00
#
_symmetry.space_group_name_H-M   'P 1'
#
loop_
_entity.id
_entity.type
_entity.pdbx_description
1 polymer ?
#
loop_
_entity_poly.entity_id
_entity_poly.type
_entity_poly.pdbx_seq_one_letter_code
_entity_poly.pdbx_strand_id
1 'polypeptide(L)'
;MDDVSVNALPTQTLTLSGSPENGVITATVPGEFSLVFDADYAWQPCSWYDLTTDPIQDLANKGSSSRTKNVLRSPGIASVMGQWLSIDLAQNASIQVVENSPARAVLLSTLPELSEVVTTTVYPDGSVFLSSLARNETGGPVTFDWFKSPVVNVEDTLAWYEGDDPQGHFFGFQRTSGAQPYPNLVVTNAAEDASIGSFGPGNRYWYLPGRTLQAGEVFTRQCALHPKPNGAPPELAQAYADDYRYPGLVIITGTVVGDGYAESEGAYTVAAVDGQAAFYPTDEYLRHAPAFVIGNWPAETFVIRKGGVEIASGAAPNRPWTNAFYDAARQRLVFQYLPDIEPDVPTEQRTFEVTVDGGG
;
A
#
# COMPACT_ATOMS: atom_id res chain seq x y z
N MET A 1 24.08 20.01 21.27
CA MET A 1 23.17 18.88 21.00
C MET A 1 22.00 19.12 21.93
N ASP A 2 21.01 19.84 21.43
CA ASP A 2 19.78 20.04 22.19
C ASP A 2 19.05 18.70 22.22
N ASP A 3 18.78 18.26 23.44
CA ASP A 3 17.98 17.08 23.76
C ASP A 3 16.57 17.35 23.23
N VAL A 4 16.32 16.92 21.99
CA VAL A 4 14.98 16.85 21.43
C VAL A 4 14.26 15.86 22.32
N SER A 5 13.47 16.37 23.26
CA SER A 5 12.55 15.56 24.05
C SER A 5 11.59 14.92 23.05
N VAL A 6 11.94 13.71 22.61
CA VAL A 6 11.11 12.94 21.69
C VAL A 6 9.92 12.52 22.52
N ASN A 7 8.82 13.27 22.40
CA ASN A 7 7.53 12.77 22.85
C ASN A 7 7.37 11.43 22.15
N ALA A 8 7.45 10.34 22.91
CA ALA A 8 7.39 9.00 22.36
C ALA A 8 6.06 8.90 21.59
N LEU A 9 6.15 8.80 20.27
CA LEU A 9 4.98 8.52 19.46
C LEU A 9 4.39 7.19 19.97
N PRO A 10 3.06 7.09 20.12
CA PRO A 10 2.46 5.81 20.46
C PRO A 10 2.87 4.78 19.41
N THR A 11 3.16 3.56 19.85
CA THR A 11 3.46 2.46 18.93
C THR A 11 2.25 2.22 18.03
N GLN A 12 2.42 2.46 16.73
CA GLN A 12 1.39 2.18 15.72
C GLN A 12 1.50 0.71 15.35
N THR A 13 0.63 -0.14 15.88
CA THR A 13 0.59 -1.56 15.54
C THR A 13 -0.62 -1.85 14.68
N LEU A 14 -0.39 -2.41 13.49
CA LEU A 14 -1.44 -2.90 12.62
C LEU A 14 -2.01 -4.20 13.17
N THR A 15 -3.34 -4.30 13.16
CA THR A 15 -4.06 -5.51 13.56
C THR A 15 -5.12 -5.86 12.52
N LEU A 16 -5.28 -7.14 12.22
CA LEU A 16 -6.44 -7.67 11.50
C LEU A 16 -7.46 -8.23 12.49
N SER A 17 -8.73 -7.93 12.26
CA SER A 17 -9.87 -8.55 12.94
C SER A 17 -10.89 -9.08 11.91
N GLY A 18 -11.83 -9.91 12.36
CA GLY A 18 -12.75 -10.62 11.47
C GLY A 18 -12.14 -11.90 10.89
N SER A 19 -12.78 -12.46 9.87
CA SER A 19 -12.30 -13.66 9.18
C SER A 19 -12.94 -13.80 7.79
N PRO A 20 -12.26 -14.46 6.83
CA PRO A 20 -12.84 -14.81 5.53
C PRO A 20 -14.21 -15.50 5.66
N GLU A 21 -14.37 -16.38 6.64
CA GLU A 21 -15.59 -17.17 6.87
C GLU A 21 -16.77 -16.32 7.32
N ASN A 22 -16.51 -15.20 8.01
CA ASN A 22 -17.53 -14.24 8.43
C ASN A 22 -17.86 -13.21 7.35
N GLY A 23 -17.22 -13.29 6.18
CA GLY A 23 -17.44 -12.36 5.08
C GLY A 23 -16.79 -10.97 5.27
N VAL A 24 -16.05 -10.74 6.37
CA VAL A 24 -15.44 -9.43 6.67
C VAL A 24 -14.08 -9.57 7.34
N ILE A 25 -13.10 -8.80 6.87
CA ILE A 25 -11.80 -8.59 7.51
C ILE A 25 -11.61 -7.08 7.69
N THR A 26 -11.12 -6.65 8.84
CA THR A 26 -10.84 -5.24 9.11
C THR A 26 -9.38 -5.07 9.50
N ALA A 27 -8.66 -4.22 8.78
CA ALA A 27 -7.31 -3.79 9.10
C ALA A 27 -7.37 -2.47 9.89
N THR A 28 -6.80 -2.44 11.08
CA THR A 28 -6.93 -1.30 12.00
C THR A 28 -5.60 -0.99 12.69
N VAL A 29 -5.28 0.30 12.73
CA VAL A 29 -4.31 0.89 13.67
C VAL A 29 -5.10 1.76 14.64
N PRO A 30 -5.24 1.36 15.92
CA PRO A 30 -6.08 2.07 16.88
C PRO A 30 -5.71 3.55 17.00
N GLY A 31 -6.71 4.43 16.92
CA GLY A 31 -6.53 5.89 16.99
C GLY A 31 -6.06 6.54 15.69
N GLU A 32 -5.67 5.74 14.68
CA GLU A 32 -5.21 6.21 13.39
C GLU A 32 -6.26 5.93 12.31
N PHE A 33 -6.40 4.69 11.84
CA PHE A 33 -7.33 4.37 10.75
C PHE A 33 -7.94 2.98 10.86
N SER A 34 -9.02 2.77 10.12
CA SER A 34 -9.59 1.46 9.87
C SER A 34 -9.98 1.30 8.41
N LEU A 35 -9.64 0.15 7.81
CA LEU A 35 -10.02 -0.27 6.47
C LEU A 35 -10.80 -1.59 6.55
N VAL A 36 -11.97 -1.64 5.94
CA VAL A 36 -12.82 -2.84 5.92
C VAL A 36 -12.75 -3.50 4.55
N PHE A 37 -12.60 -4.82 4.54
CA PHE A 37 -12.63 -5.70 3.39
C PHE A 37 -13.82 -6.64 3.56
N ASP A 38 -14.67 -6.74 2.55
CA ASP A 38 -15.92 -7.48 2.63
C ASP A 38 -16.09 -8.39 1.40
N ALA A 39 -16.63 -9.59 1.62
CA ALA A 39 -16.95 -10.57 0.59
C ALA A 39 -17.93 -10.01 -0.45
N ASP A 40 -18.91 -9.23 -0.02
CA ASP A 40 -19.85 -8.54 -0.91
C ASP A 40 -19.11 -7.58 -1.86
N TYR A 41 -17.92 -7.12 -1.45
CA TYR A 41 -17.04 -6.22 -2.19
C TYR A 41 -15.76 -6.89 -2.71
N ALA A 42 -15.86 -8.20 -3.00
CA ALA A 42 -14.78 -8.95 -3.63
C ALA A 42 -13.47 -8.94 -2.83
N TRP A 43 -13.56 -8.75 -1.51
CA TRP A 43 -12.42 -8.65 -0.63
C TRP A 43 -11.44 -7.53 -0.99
N GLN A 44 -11.97 -6.43 -1.50
CA GLN A 44 -11.26 -5.17 -1.73
C GLN A 44 -11.66 -4.16 -0.64
N PRO A 45 -10.82 -3.16 -0.33
CA PRO A 45 -11.14 -2.19 0.74
C PRO A 45 -12.37 -1.35 0.36
N CYS A 46 -13.45 -1.52 1.12
CA CYS A 46 -14.79 -0.99 0.84
C CYS A 46 -15.31 0.01 1.88
N SER A 47 -14.59 0.20 2.98
CA SER A 47 -14.85 1.30 3.92
C SER A 47 -13.53 1.82 4.45
N TRP A 48 -13.49 3.13 4.71
CA TRP A 48 -12.34 3.80 5.29
C TRP A 48 -12.80 4.74 6.40
N TYR A 49 -12.22 4.58 7.58
CA TYR A 49 -12.48 5.40 8.74
C TYR A 49 -11.22 6.14 9.17
N ASP A 50 -11.36 7.45 9.35
CA ASP A 50 -10.39 8.28 10.05
C ASP A 50 -10.65 8.19 11.56
N LEU A 51 -9.90 7.33 12.27
CA LEU A 51 -10.14 7.14 13.71
C LEU A 51 -9.62 8.29 14.58
N THR A 52 -8.88 9.22 14.00
CA THR A 52 -8.29 10.37 14.70
C THR A 52 -9.28 11.53 14.79
N THR A 53 -10.01 11.80 13.70
CA THR A 53 -10.81 13.02 13.54
C THR A 53 -12.29 12.74 13.32
N ASP A 54 -12.65 11.63 12.67
CA ASP A 54 -14.05 11.27 12.39
C ASP A 54 -14.27 9.75 12.46
N PRO A 55 -14.20 9.14 13.65
CA PRO A 55 -14.09 7.69 13.82
C PRO A 55 -15.36 6.90 13.44
N ILE A 56 -16.49 7.58 13.18
CA ILE A 56 -17.78 6.95 12.92
C ILE A 56 -18.17 7.08 11.44
N GLN A 57 -17.69 8.10 10.76
CA GLN A 57 -18.01 8.34 9.35
C GLN A 57 -17.20 7.41 8.46
N ASP A 58 -17.90 6.59 7.66
CA ASP A 58 -17.27 5.91 6.53
C ASP A 58 -17.03 6.94 5.42
N LEU A 59 -15.76 7.23 5.16
CA LEU A 59 -15.34 8.24 4.20
C LEU A 59 -15.43 7.76 2.75
N ALA A 60 -15.72 6.48 2.51
CA ALA A 60 -15.90 5.89 1.19
C ALA A 60 -17.36 5.52 0.87
N ASN A 61 -18.31 5.77 1.77
CA ASN A 61 -19.71 5.34 1.67
C ASN A 61 -20.56 6.12 0.65
N LYS A 62 -20.11 6.24 -0.58
CA LYS A 62 -20.85 6.90 -1.66
C LYS A 62 -22.27 6.31 -1.85
N GLY A 63 -23.29 7.01 -1.35
CA GLY A 63 -24.69 6.59 -1.43
C GLY A 63 -25.22 6.50 -2.88
N SER A 64 -26.26 5.68 -3.09
CA SER A 64 -27.08 5.54 -4.32
C SER A 64 -26.74 4.47 -5.38
N SER A 65 -25.75 3.59 -5.19
CA SER A 65 -25.74 2.28 -5.86
C SER A 65 -24.89 1.26 -5.07
N SER A 66 -25.15 -0.04 -5.19
CA SER A 66 -24.31 -1.09 -4.57
C SER A 66 -22.87 -1.14 -5.11
N ARG A 67 -22.53 -0.29 -6.09
CA ARG A 67 -21.28 -0.32 -6.86
C ARG A 67 -20.26 0.74 -6.43
N THR A 68 -20.53 1.51 -5.36
CA THR A 68 -19.83 2.79 -5.09
C THR A 68 -19.02 2.88 -3.80
N LYS A 69 -18.95 1.84 -2.95
CA LYS A 69 -18.23 1.93 -1.66
C LYS A 69 -16.70 1.74 -1.71
N ASN A 70 -16.12 1.39 -2.86
CA ASN A 70 -14.72 0.98 -2.87
C ASN A 70 -13.76 2.16 -2.65
N VAL A 71 -12.97 2.09 -1.58
CA VAL A 71 -11.82 2.97 -1.30
C VAL A 71 -10.77 2.75 -2.39
N LEU A 72 -10.50 1.48 -2.69
CA LEU A 72 -9.59 1.08 -3.76
C LEU A 72 -10.13 -0.20 -4.39
N ARG A 73 -10.38 -0.16 -5.69
CA ARG A 73 -10.90 -1.30 -6.45
C ARG A 73 -9.86 -1.78 -7.46
N SER A 74 -9.64 -3.10 -7.49
CA SER A 74 -8.90 -3.78 -8.58
C SER A 74 -9.63 -3.57 -9.92
N PRO A 75 -9.00 -3.85 -11.07
CA PRO A 75 -9.51 -3.39 -12.34
C PRO A 75 -10.95 -3.79 -12.67
N GLY A 76 -11.67 -2.85 -13.27
CA GLY A 76 -12.85 -3.17 -14.05
C GLY A 76 -12.44 -3.42 -15.50
N ILE A 77 -12.52 -4.68 -15.94
CA ILE A 77 -12.40 -5.01 -17.36
C ILE A 77 -13.79 -4.95 -18.00
N ALA A 78 -13.89 -4.42 -19.22
CA ALA A 78 -15.06 -4.64 -20.07
C ALA A 78 -14.63 -5.48 -21.26
N SER A 79 -15.02 -6.76 -21.24
CA SER A 79 -14.99 -7.60 -22.43
C SER A 79 -16.23 -7.32 -23.28
N VAL A 80 -16.08 -7.56 -24.59
CA VAL A 80 -17.07 -7.32 -25.65
C VAL A 80 -18.49 -7.57 -25.13
N MET A 81 -19.34 -6.52 -25.18
CA MET A 81 -20.72 -6.40 -24.61
C MET A 81 -20.89 -5.49 -23.38
N GLY A 82 -19.91 -4.65 -23.03
CA GLY A 82 -20.12 -3.64 -21.98
C GLY A 82 -20.42 -4.25 -20.61
N GLN A 83 -19.98 -5.50 -20.40
CA GLN A 83 -20.04 -6.14 -19.10
C GLN A 83 -19.06 -5.42 -18.20
N TRP A 84 -19.60 -4.70 -17.24
CA TRP A 84 -18.80 -4.28 -16.10
C TRP A 84 -18.42 -5.57 -15.39
N LEU A 85 -17.12 -5.88 -15.31
CA LEU A 85 -16.63 -6.76 -14.24
C LEU A 85 -16.72 -6.02 -12.92
N SER A 86 -17.95 -5.57 -12.59
CA SER A 86 -18.35 -5.02 -11.31
C SER A 86 -18.24 -6.10 -10.26
N ILE A 87 -18.15 -5.66 -9.01
CA ILE A 87 -18.48 -6.42 -7.81
C ILE A 87 -19.57 -7.50 -7.99
N ASP A 88 -20.56 -7.26 -8.87
CA ASP A 88 -21.65 -8.18 -9.20
C ASP A 88 -21.20 -9.46 -9.93
N LEU A 89 -20.02 -9.45 -10.56
CA LEU A 89 -19.34 -10.58 -11.22
C LEU A 89 -18.21 -11.16 -10.35
N ALA A 90 -17.83 -10.50 -9.26
CA ALA A 90 -16.90 -11.08 -8.29
C ALA A 90 -17.60 -12.08 -7.34
N GLN A 91 -18.74 -12.64 -7.75
CA GLN A 91 -19.41 -13.70 -7.02
C GLN A 91 -18.43 -14.87 -6.92
N ASN A 92 -18.20 -15.37 -5.70
CA ASN A 92 -17.20 -16.40 -5.39
C ASN A 92 -15.74 -15.92 -5.33
N ALA A 93 -15.48 -14.61 -5.20
CA ALA A 93 -14.16 -14.15 -4.79
C ALA A 93 -13.75 -14.78 -3.44
N SER A 94 -12.51 -15.26 -3.35
CA SER A 94 -11.95 -15.77 -2.10
C SER A 94 -10.81 -14.87 -1.63
N ILE A 95 -10.60 -14.79 -0.32
CA ILE A 95 -9.44 -14.11 0.27
C ILE A 95 -8.62 -15.09 1.10
N GLN A 96 -7.30 -14.88 1.09
CA GLN A 96 -6.36 -15.51 1.99
C GLN A 96 -5.56 -14.42 2.72
N VAL A 97 -5.44 -14.55 4.04
CA VAL A 97 -4.45 -13.79 4.81
C VAL A 97 -3.09 -14.46 4.64
N VAL A 98 -2.21 -13.85 3.86
CA VAL A 98 -0.86 -14.36 3.56
C VAL A 98 0.13 -13.98 4.67
N GLU A 99 -0.06 -12.80 5.24
CA GLU A 99 0.74 -12.26 6.34
C GLU A 99 -0.16 -11.39 7.23
N ASN A 100 0.00 -11.53 8.55
CA ASN A 100 -0.59 -10.65 9.55
C ASN A 100 0.45 -10.44 10.64
N SER A 101 1.17 -9.33 10.55
CA SER A 101 2.22 -8.97 11.49
C SER A 101 2.07 -7.51 11.93
N PRO A 102 2.74 -7.11 13.03
CA PRO A 102 2.82 -5.70 13.39
C PRO A 102 3.42 -4.80 12.31
N ALA A 103 4.23 -5.36 11.40
CA ALA A 103 4.90 -4.61 10.34
C ALA A 103 4.01 -4.41 9.11
N ARG A 104 3.09 -5.34 8.82
CA ARG A 104 2.10 -5.24 7.72
C ARG A 104 1.08 -6.38 7.73
N ALA A 105 0.03 -6.19 6.96
CA ALA A 105 -0.90 -7.24 6.55
C ALA A 105 -0.79 -7.45 5.03
N VAL A 106 -0.77 -8.70 4.58
CA VAL A 106 -0.81 -9.06 3.16
C VAL A 106 -2.02 -9.96 2.93
N LEU A 107 -2.93 -9.48 2.09
CA LEU A 107 -4.17 -10.14 1.71
C LEU A 107 -4.09 -10.54 0.23
N LEU A 108 -4.47 -11.78 -0.07
CA LEU A 108 -4.50 -12.31 -1.43
C LEU A 108 -5.94 -12.64 -1.80
N SER A 109 -6.52 -11.86 -2.70
CA SER A 109 -7.86 -12.08 -3.22
C SER A 109 -7.77 -12.77 -4.59
N THR A 110 -8.55 -13.82 -4.79
CA THR A 110 -8.64 -14.54 -6.07
C THR A 110 -10.02 -14.34 -6.66
N LEU A 111 -10.06 -13.89 -7.92
CA LEU A 111 -11.26 -13.62 -8.69
C LEU A 111 -11.36 -14.68 -9.81
N PRO A 112 -12.13 -15.76 -9.59
CA PRO A 112 -12.08 -16.95 -10.44
C PRO A 112 -12.51 -16.68 -11.88
N GLU A 113 -13.42 -15.74 -12.12
CA GLU A 113 -13.95 -15.46 -13.46
C GLU A 113 -12.90 -14.86 -14.42
N LEU A 114 -11.84 -14.26 -13.89
CA LEU A 114 -10.77 -13.62 -14.67
C LEU A 114 -9.41 -14.31 -14.54
N SER A 115 -9.34 -15.38 -13.74
CA SER A 115 -8.04 -15.89 -13.25
C SER A 115 -7.17 -14.76 -12.72
N GLU A 116 -7.82 -13.77 -12.06
CA GLU A 116 -7.16 -12.59 -11.54
C GLU A 116 -6.80 -12.82 -10.08
N VAL A 117 -5.57 -12.45 -9.75
CA VAL A 117 -5.04 -12.47 -8.40
C VAL A 117 -4.72 -11.03 -8.00
N VAL A 118 -5.24 -10.62 -6.84
CA VAL A 118 -5.04 -9.29 -6.28
C VAL A 118 -4.33 -9.43 -4.94
N THR A 119 -3.13 -8.90 -4.85
CA THR A 119 -2.40 -8.77 -3.60
C THR A 119 -2.62 -7.36 -3.06
N THR A 120 -3.11 -7.27 -1.82
CA THR A 120 -3.21 -6.00 -1.09
C THR A 120 -2.31 -6.05 0.13
N THR A 121 -1.35 -5.13 0.20
CA THR A 121 -0.46 -4.96 1.34
C THR A 121 -0.85 -3.70 2.09
N VAL A 122 -1.10 -3.80 3.39
CA VAL A 122 -1.45 -2.67 4.27
C VAL A 122 -0.35 -2.50 5.31
N TYR A 123 0.14 -1.28 5.51
CA TYR A 123 1.14 -0.94 6.50
C TYR A 123 0.58 -0.15 7.69
N PRO A 124 1.29 -0.13 8.84
CA PRO A 124 0.94 0.66 10.02
C PRO A 124 0.75 2.17 9.82
N ASP A 125 1.42 2.79 8.84
CA ASP A 125 1.19 4.20 8.49
C ASP A 125 -0.13 4.44 7.74
N GLY A 126 -0.81 3.36 7.32
CA GLY A 126 -2.03 3.39 6.54
C GLY A 126 -1.83 3.19 5.05
N SER A 127 -0.60 3.24 4.55
CA SER A 127 -0.34 3.00 3.13
C SER A 127 -0.84 1.61 2.70
N VAL A 128 -1.45 1.58 1.52
CA VAL A 128 -2.02 0.39 0.90
C VAL A 128 -1.43 0.24 -0.50
N PHE A 129 -0.77 -0.88 -0.74
CA PHE A 129 -0.22 -1.22 -2.04
C PHE A 129 -1.05 -2.34 -2.64
N LEU A 130 -1.56 -2.11 -3.85
CA LEU A 130 -2.37 -3.08 -4.57
C LEU A 130 -1.64 -3.51 -5.83
N SER A 131 -1.52 -4.82 -6.02
CA SER A 131 -1.03 -5.44 -7.25
C SER A 131 -2.08 -6.40 -7.78
N SER A 132 -2.56 -6.13 -8.98
CA SER A 132 -3.44 -7.00 -9.74
C SER A 132 -2.64 -7.71 -10.82
N LEU A 133 -2.87 -9.01 -10.95
CA LEU A 133 -2.35 -9.86 -12.01
C LEU A 133 -3.52 -10.59 -12.66
N ALA A 134 -3.80 -10.28 -13.93
CA ALA A 134 -4.76 -10.99 -14.75
C ALA A 134 -4.01 -11.84 -15.80
N ARG A 135 -4.43 -13.10 -15.98
CA ARG A 135 -3.85 -14.01 -16.99
C ARG A 135 -4.92 -14.42 -18.00
N ASN A 136 -4.60 -14.34 -19.30
CA ASN A 136 -5.45 -14.95 -20.31
C ASN A 136 -5.22 -16.48 -20.33
N GLU A 137 -6.05 -17.22 -19.59
CA GLU A 137 -6.01 -18.69 -19.59
C GLU A 137 -6.75 -19.33 -20.76
N THR A 138 -7.37 -18.55 -21.63
CA THR A 138 -8.06 -19.09 -22.80
C THR A 138 -7.06 -19.63 -23.81
N GLY A 139 -7.48 -20.60 -24.62
CA GLY A 139 -6.66 -21.16 -25.71
C GLY A 139 -6.44 -20.21 -26.90
N GLY A 140 -6.87 -18.95 -26.82
CA GLY A 140 -6.79 -17.96 -27.90
C GLY A 140 -6.64 -16.52 -27.39
N PRO A 141 -6.55 -15.53 -28.30
CA PRO A 141 -6.47 -14.13 -27.90
C PRO A 141 -7.80 -13.64 -27.30
N VAL A 142 -7.72 -12.77 -26.30
CA VAL A 142 -8.87 -12.07 -25.68
C VAL A 142 -8.68 -10.57 -25.86
N THR A 143 -9.68 -9.91 -26.43
CA THR A 143 -9.68 -8.46 -26.65
C THR A 143 -10.63 -7.76 -25.68
N PHE A 144 -10.16 -6.67 -25.09
CA PHE A 144 -10.94 -5.77 -24.23
C PHE A 144 -11.05 -4.40 -24.89
N ASP A 145 -12.21 -3.77 -24.79
CA ASP A 145 -12.46 -2.45 -25.40
C ASP A 145 -11.82 -1.32 -24.60
N TRP A 146 -11.76 -1.49 -23.28
CA TRP A 146 -11.09 -0.59 -22.34
C TRP A 146 -10.89 -1.29 -21.01
N PHE A 147 -10.06 -0.66 -20.17
CA PHE A 147 -9.74 -1.14 -18.83
C PHE A 147 -9.67 0.04 -17.86
N LYS A 148 -10.15 -0.15 -16.62
CA LYS A 148 -10.09 0.89 -15.57
C LYS A 148 -9.41 0.36 -14.33
N SER A 149 -8.37 1.02 -13.81
CA SER A 149 -7.67 0.54 -12.62
C SER A 149 -6.74 1.57 -11.96
N PRO A 150 -6.63 1.56 -10.62
CA PRO A 150 -7.70 1.22 -9.70
C PRO A 150 -8.89 2.20 -9.83
N VAL A 151 -10.04 1.85 -9.25
CA VAL A 151 -11.17 2.79 -9.08
C VAL A 151 -11.30 3.16 -7.61
N VAL A 152 -11.43 4.46 -7.33
CA VAL A 152 -11.40 5.02 -5.98
C VAL A 152 -12.60 5.93 -5.81
N ASN A 153 -13.24 5.85 -4.63
CA ASN A 153 -14.40 6.66 -4.28
C ASN A 153 -14.23 7.32 -2.91
N VAL A 154 -14.89 8.45 -2.75
CA VAL A 154 -15.14 9.10 -1.46
C VAL A 154 -16.63 9.42 -1.29
N GLU A 155 -17.08 9.62 -0.06
CA GLU A 155 -18.47 9.90 0.30
C GLU A 155 -18.98 11.20 -0.33
N ASP A 156 -19.97 11.10 -1.22
CA ASP A 156 -20.49 12.22 -2.03
C ASP A 156 -21.16 13.33 -1.21
N THR A 157 -21.65 13.00 -0.01
CA THR A 157 -22.29 14.00 0.88
C THR A 157 -21.29 14.88 1.62
N LEU A 158 -20.01 14.49 1.64
CA LEU A 158 -18.95 15.27 2.25
C LEU A 158 -18.34 16.21 1.19
N ALA A 159 -17.92 17.40 1.62
CA ALA A 159 -17.25 18.32 0.72
C ALA A 159 -15.80 17.85 0.49
N TRP A 160 -15.42 17.65 -0.77
CA TRP A 160 -14.07 17.24 -1.18
C TRP A 160 -13.48 18.25 -2.17
N TYR A 161 -12.20 18.53 -1.99
CA TYR A 161 -11.34 19.08 -3.03
C TYR A 161 -10.68 17.90 -3.75
N GLU A 162 -10.74 17.90 -5.07
CA GLU A 162 -10.17 16.87 -5.94
C GLU A 162 -9.00 17.48 -6.71
N GLY A 163 -7.85 16.82 -6.65
CA GLY A 163 -6.65 17.22 -7.39
C GLY A 163 -6.08 16.05 -8.16
N ASP A 164 -5.51 16.31 -9.32
CA ASP A 164 -4.81 15.34 -10.15
C ASP A 164 -3.59 15.95 -10.82
N ASP A 165 -2.62 15.09 -11.11
CA ASP A 165 -1.47 15.47 -11.94
C ASP A 165 -1.90 15.52 -13.42
N PRO A 166 -1.64 16.62 -14.15
CA PRO A 166 -1.83 16.67 -15.60
C PRO A 166 -1.14 15.55 -16.37
N GLN A 167 -0.05 14.98 -15.84
CA GLN A 167 0.67 13.85 -16.44
C GLN A 167 0.03 12.49 -16.10
N GLY A 168 -0.99 12.46 -15.24
CA GLY A 168 -1.75 11.26 -14.92
C GLY A 168 -1.10 10.35 -13.89
N HIS A 169 -0.13 10.82 -13.10
CA HIS A 169 0.60 9.97 -12.16
C HIS A 169 -0.12 9.75 -10.83
N PHE A 170 -0.93 10.72 -10.40
CA PHE A 170 -1.72 10.62 -9.19
C PHE A 170 -3.04 11.38 -9.31
N PHE A 171 -3.98 11.01 -8.45
CA PHE A 171 -5.10 11.85 -8.06
C PHE A 171 -5.30 11.77 -6.56
N GLY A 172 -5.97 12.77 -5.99
CA GLY A 172 -6.25 12.83 -4.57
C GLY A 172 -7.56 13.51 -4.24
N PHE A 173 -8.00 13.26 -3.02
CA PHE A 173 -9.20 13.80 -2.41
C PHE A 173 -8.83 14.37 -1.05
N GLN A 174 -9.22 15.61 -0.77
CA GLN A 174 -9.09 16.20 0.56
C GLN A 174 -10.45 16.67 1.02
N ARG A 175 -10.88 16.22 2.20
CA ARG A 175 -12.13 16.71 2.77
C ARG A 175 -11.96 18.19 3.08
N THR A 176 -12.96 19.02 2.81
CA THR A 176 -12.91 20.48 3.03
C THR A 176 -13.86 20.95 4.13
N SER A 177 -14.44 20.00 4.88
CA SER A 177 -15.39 20.25 5.96
C SER A 177 -15.27 19.17 7.05
N GLY A 178 -15.74 19.46 8.26
CA GLY A 178 -15.62 18.54 9.41
C GLY A 178 -14.44 18.84 10.33
N ALA A 179 -14.04 17.86 11.14
CA ALA A 179 -12.95 17.99 12.11
C ALA A 179 -11.58 18.13 11.44
N GLN A 180 -10.66 18.84 12.11
CA GLN A 180 -9.27 18.99 11.68
C GLN A 180 -8.33 18.04 12.42
N PRO A 181 -7.21 17.60 11.79
CA PRO A 181 -6.86 17.83 10.37
C PRO A 181 -7.83 17.12 9.42
N TYR A 182 -8.05 17.65 8.22
CA TYR A 182 -8.98 17.03 7.28
C TYR A 182 -8.45 15.66 6.80
N PRO A 183 -9.30 14.62 6.79
CA PRO A 183 -8.98 13.39 6.09
C PRO A 183 -8.71 13.66 4.61
N ASN A 184 -7.73 12.96 4.07
CA ASN A 184 -7.31 13.06 2.68
C ASN A 184 -6.85 11.69 2.19
N LEU A 185 -6.78 11.56 0.88
CA LEU A 185 -6.48 10.32 0.20
C LEU A 185 -5.68 10.68 -1.06
N VAL A 186 -4.53 10.05 -1.24
CA VAL A 186 -3.72 10.17 -2.46
C VAL A 186 -3.57 8.79 -3.06
N VAL A 187 -3.79 8.68 -4.36
CA VAL A 187 -3.57 7.43 -5.09
C VAL A 187 -2.60 7.70 -6.20
N THR A 188 -1.60 6.84 -6.29
CA THR A 188 -0.49 6.95 -7.23
C THR A 188 -0.46 5.71 -8.11
N ASN A 189 -0.08 5.89 -9.37
CA ASN A 189 0.07 4.82 -10.33
C ASN A 189 1.53 4.69 -10.73
N ALA A 190 2.03 3.45 -10.76
CA ALA A 190 3.39 3.18 -11.22
C ALA A 190 3.50 3.30 -12.76
N ALA A 191 2.42 3.04 -13.49
CA ALA A 191 2.42 2.97 -14.95
C ALA A 191 2.19 4.33 -15.62
N GLU A 192 2.92 4.59 -16.72
CA GLU A 192 2.80 5.80 -17.53
C GLU A 192 1.76 5.68 -18.67
N ASP A 193 1.18 4.50 -18.86
CA ASP A 193 0.34 4.17 -20.03
C ASP A 193 -1.16 4.47 -19.83
N ALA A 194 -1.51 5.28 -18.83
CA ALA A 194 -2.90 5.46 -18.42
C ALA A 194 -3.27 6.93 -18.18
N SER A 195 -4.52 7.29 -18.50
CA SER A 195 -5.06 8.64 -18.29
C SER A 195 -6.08 8.64 -17.16
N ILE A 196 -6.16 9.69 -16.35
CA ILE A 196 -7.15 9.78 -15.26
C ILE A 196 -8.56 10.08 -15.84
N GLY A 197 -9.56 9.34 -15.36
CA GLY A 197 -10.97 9.50 -15.68
C GLY A 197 -11.85 9.64 -14.43
N SER A 198 -13.12 9.99 -14.63
CA SER A 198 -14.09 10.23 -13.57
C SER A 198 -15.50 9.78 -13.97
N PHE A 199 -16.28 9.31 -12.99
CA PHE A 199 -17.74 9.12 -13.08
C PHE A 199 -18.51 10.14 -12.23
N GLY A 200 -18.11 11.41 -12.33
CA GLY A 200 -18.64 12.49 -11.52
C GLY A 200 -17.80 12.75 -10.26
N PRO A 201 -18.27 13.67 -9.41
CA PRO A 201 -17.59 14.02 -8.16
C PRO A 201 -17.38 12.79 -7.28
N GLY A 202 -16.30 12.79 -6.50
CA GLY A 202 -15.98 11.74 -5.54
C GLY A 202 -15.64 10.38 -6.17
N ASN A 203 -15.30 10.34 -7.47
CA ASN A 203 -14.90 9.13 -8.17
C ASN A 203 -13.75 9.43 -9.14
N ARG A 204 -12.68 8.62 -9.03
CA ARG A 204 -11.52 8.65 -9.93
C ARG A 204 -11.05 7.25 -10.27
N TYR A 205 -10.46 7.12 -11.45
CA TYR A 205 -9.82 5.90 -11.94
C TYR A 205 -8.80 6.22 -13.02
N TRP A 206 -7.84 5.34 -13.26
CA TRP A 206 -7.11 5.40 -14.53
C TRP A 206 -7.83 4.62 -15.61
N TYR A 207 -7.96 5.22 -16.77
CA TYR A 207 -8.48 4.67 -18.00
C TYR A 207 -7.33 4.21 -18.88
N LEU A 208 -7.48 3.00 -19.42
CA LEU A 208 -6.57 2.40 -20.37
C LEU A 208 -7.35 2.02 -21.63
N PRO A 209 -6.82 2.36 -22.82
CA PRO A 209 -7.43 1.98 -24.08
C PRO A 209 -7.45 0.46 -24.25
N GLY A 210 -8.36 -0.03 -25.08
CA GLY A 210 -8.51 -1.44 -25.36
C GLY A 210 -7.22 -2.13 -25.81
N ARG A 211 -7.04 -3.37 -25.36
CA ARG A 211 -5.88 -4.22 -25.69
C ARG A 211 -6.31 -5.65 -25.96
N THR A 212 -5.45 -6.39 -26.66
CA THR A 212 -5.60 -7.84 -26.84
C THR A 212 -4.52 -8.55 -26.05
N LEU A 213 -4.92 -9.48 -25.17
CA LEU A 213 -4.01 -10.41 -24.49
C LEU A 213 -3.95 -11.71 -25.30
N GLN A 214 -2.75 -12.16 -25.65
CA GLN A 214 -2.55 -13.47 -26.27
C GLN A 214 -2.77 -14.60 -25.25
N ALA A 215 -2.96 -15.83 -25.73
CA ALA A 215 -3.09 -17.00 -24.87
C ALA A 215 -1.86 -17.13 -23.94
N GLY A 216 -2.10 -17.25 -22.63
CA GLY A 216 -1.08 -17.32 -21.58
C GLY A 216 -0.44 -15.98 -21.18
N GLU A 217 -0.75 -14.88 -21.88
CA GLU A 217 -0.23 -13.55 -21.56
C GLU A 217 -0.73 -13.07 -20.19
N VAL A 218 0.13 -12.36 -19.47
CA VAL A 218 -0.14 -11.78 -18.17
C VAL A 218 -0.21 -10.27 -18.30
N PHE A 219 -1.15 -9.68 -17.58
CA PHE A 219 -1.31 -8.25 -17.44
C PHE A 219 -1.27 -7.86 -15.97
N THR A 220 -0.43 -6.89 -15.63
CA THR A 220 -0.26 -6.43 -14.25
C THR A 220 -0.61 -4.96 -14.09
N ARG A 221 -1.15 -4.61 -12.92
CA ARG A 221 -1.36 -3.24 -12.48
C ARG A 221 -0.98 -3.08 -11.03
N GLN A 222 -0.31 -1.97 -10.73
CA GLN A 222 0.19 -1.66 -9.40
C GLN A 222 -0.14 -0.20 -9.08
N CYS A 223 -0.67 0.02 -7.89
CA CYS A 223 -0.98 1.36 -7.39
C CYS A 223 -0.75 1.41 -5.88
N ALA A 224 -0.40 2.58 -5.39
CA ALA A 224 -0.38 2.86 -3.96
C ALA A 224 -1.52 3.80 -3.61
N LEU A 225 -2.08 3.59 -2.43
CA LEU A 225 -3.09 4.42 -1.79
C LEU A 225 -2.49 4.86 -0.45
N HIS A 226 -2.51 6.16 -0.20
CA HIS A 226 -2.10 6.76 1.06
C HIS A 226 -3.35 7.40 1.67
N PRO A 227 -4.08 6.69 2.56
CA PRO A 227 -5.13 7.29 3.35
C PRO A 227 -4.46 8.10 4.44
N LYS A 228 -4.84 9.36 4.57
CA LYS A 228 -4.24 10.29 5.53
C LYS A 228 -2.75 10.53 5.36
N PRO A 229 -2.27 11.13 4.26
CA PRO A 229 -0.89 11.65 4.17
C PRO A 229 -0.62 12.78 5.18
N ASN A 230 -0.77 12.54 6.50
CA ASN A 230 -0.56 13.49 7.60
C ASN A 230 -1.38 14.79 7.50
N GLY A 231 -2.59 14.74 6.91
CA GLY A 231 -3.39 15.95 6.66
C GLY A 231 -2.80 16.87 5.60
N ALA A 232 -1.77 16.41 4.86
CA ALA A 232 -1.13 17.15 3.79
C ALA A 232 -2.12 17.46 2.64
N PRO A 233 -2.24 18.71 2.19
CA PRO A 233 -3.10 19.04 1.07
C PRO A 233 -2.66 18.28 -0.21
N PRO A 234 -3.56 18.05 -1.19
CA PRO A 234 -3.25 17.30 -2.41
C PRO A 234 -2.10 17.88 -3.25
N GLU A 235 -1.69 19.11 -2.99
CA GLU A 235 -0.47 19.69 -3.56
C GLU A 235 0.83 19.01 -3.07
N LEU A 236 0.80 18.31 -1.93
CA LEU A 236 1.86 17.39 -1.50
C LEU A 236 1.69 15.96 -2.05
N ALA A 237 0.62 15.67 -2.79
CA ALA A 237 0.44 14.37 -3.44
C ALA A 237 1.54 14.04 -4.45
N GLN A 238 2.18 15.06 -5.02
CA GLN A 238 3.34 14.88 -5.88
C GLN A 238 4.49 14.20 -5.12
N ALA A 239 4.74 14.55 -3.86
CA ALA A 239 5.81 13.92 -3.09
C ALA A 239 5.55 12.43 -2.85
N TYR A 240 4.30 12.06 -2.53
CA TYR A 240 3.90 10.65 -2.43
C TYR A 240 3.99 9.90 -3.78
N ALA A 241 3.62 10.58 -4.88
CA ALA A 241 3.74 10.02 -6.21
C ALA A 241 5.20 9.79 -6.60
N ASP A 242 6.07 10.75 -6.32
CA ASP A 242 7.50 10.65 -6.62
C ASP A 242 8.17 9.58 -5.77
N ASP A 243 7.83 9.48 -4.48
CA ASP A 243 8.35 8.42 -3.61
C ASP A 243 8.03 7.03 -4.14
N TYR A 244 6.76 6.79 -4.50
CA TYR A 244 6.31 5.50 -5.03
C TYR A 244 6.87 5.18 -6.42
N ARG A 245 6.99 6.19 -7.30
CA ARG A 245 7.39 5.97 -8.71
C ARG A 245 8.89 5.92 -8.94
N TYR A 246 9.66 6.56 -8.06
CA TYR A 246 11.11 6.61 -8.15
C TYR A 246 11.77 6.03 -6.90
N PRO A 247 11.50 4.75 -6.56
CA PRO A 247 12.19 4.09 -5.47
C PRO A 247 13.66 3.92 -5.85
N GLY A 248 14.57 4.33 -4.97
CA GLY A 248 15.99 4.14 -5.16
C GLY A 248 16.63 3.63 -3.87
N LEU A 249 17.54 2.66 -4.00
CA LEU A 249 18.21 2.03 -2.88
C LEU A 249 19.69 1.84 -3.16
N VAL A 250 20.55 2.19 -2.21
CA VAL A 250 21.98 1.91 -2.24
C VAL A 250 22.31 0.85 -1.21
N ILE A 251 23.03 -0.19 -1.63
CA ILE A 251 23.49 -1.29 -0.77
C ILE A 251 24.96 -1.08 -0.41
N ILE A 252 25.26 -1.11 0.88
CA ILE A 252 26.61 -1.13 1.45
C ILE A 252 27.03 -2.59 1.72
N THR A 253 26.13 -3.36 2.36
CA THR A 253 26.31 -4.79 2.68
C THR A 253 25.03 -5.55 2.35
N GLY A 254 25.16 -6.74 1.76
CA GLY A 254 24.04 -7.54 1.25
C GLY A 254 24.00 -7.53 -0.28
N THR A 255 22.88 -7.95 -0.85
CA THR A 255 22.65 -7.89 -2.30
C THR A 255 21.27 -7.34 -2.62
N VAL A 256 21.16 -6.56 -3.70
CA VAL A 256 19.87 -6.13 -4.27
C VAL A 256 19.09 -7.35 -4.76
N VAL A 257 17.79 -7.40 -4.48
CA VAL A 257 16.85 -8.36 -5.08
C VAL A 257 16.07 -7.65 -6.18
N GLY A 258 16.07 -8.17 -7.40
CA GLY A 258 15.45 -7.48 -8.54
C GLY A 258 16.15 -6.15 -8.84
N ASP A 259 15.40 -5.06 -8.89
CA ASP A 259 15.89 -3.67 -8.99
C ASP A 259 15.96 -2.95 -7.62
N GLY A 260 15.65 -3.66 -6.53
CA GLY A 260 15.71 -3.14 -5.17
C GLY A 260 14.38 -2.62 -4.62
N TYR A 261 13.28 -2.71 -5.39
CA TYR A 261 11.94 -2.40 -4.91
C TYR A 261 10.92 -3.40 -5.44
N ALA A 262 9.95 -3.78 -4.63
CA ALA A 262 8.84 -4.63 -5.04
C ALA A 262 7.55 -3.82 -4.96
N GLU A 263 7.05 -3.30 -6.08
CA GLU A 263 5.88 -2.42 -6.09
C GLU A 263 4.62 -3.14 -5.60
N SER A 264 4.55 -4.47 -5.78
CA SER A 264 3.46 -5.27 -5.22
C SER A 264 3.46 -5.35 -3.69
N GLU A 265 4.61 -5.11 -3.07
CA GLU A 265 4.77 -5.07 -1.63
C GLU A 265 4.90 -3.63 -1.09
N GLY A 266 5.13 -2.64 -1.96
CA GLY A 266 5.44 -1.27 -1.55
C GLY A 266 6.71 -1.15 -0.72
N ALA A 267 7.68 -2.05 -0.93
CA ALA A 267 8.84 -2.19 -0.06
C ALA A 267 10.14 -2.33 -0.83
N TYR A 268 11.20 -1.76 -0.27
CA TYR A 268 12.57 -2.00 -0.70
C TYR A 268 12.97 -3.43 -0.38
N THR A 269 13.66 -4.09 -1.31
CA THR A 269 14.04 -5.49 -1.17
C THR A 269 15.55 -5.68 -1.17
N VAL A 270 16.04 -6.39 -0.16
CA VAL A 270 17.46 -6.68 0.06
C VAL A 270 17.59 -8.16 0.43
N ALA A 271 18.70 -8.79 0.11
CA ALA A 271 19.07 -10.08 0.69
C ALA A 271 20.29 -9.91 1.59
N ALA A 272 20.19 -10.48 2.80
CA ALA A 272 21.29 -10.46 3.75
C ALA A 272 22.43 -11.38 3.32
N VAL A 273 23.65 -11.01 3.70
CA VAL A 273 24.86 -11.81 3.55
C VAL A 273 25.46 -11.99 4.94
N ASP A 274 25.73 -13.23 5.34
CA ASP A 274 26.29 -13.60 6.65
C ASP A 274 25.51 -13.01 7.84
N GLY A 275 24.18 -12.93 7.72
CA GLY A 275 23.31 -12.38 8.76
C GLY A 275 23.42 -10.85 8.91
N GLN A 276 23.86 -10.16 7.86
CA GLN A 276 23.99 -8.71 7.84
C GLN A 276 23.42 -8.09 6.55
N ALA A 277 22.87 -6.90 6.69
CA ALA A 277 22.52 -6.02 5.59
C ALA A 277 22.77 -4.56 6.00
N ALA A 278 23.28 -3.74 5.10
CA ALA A 278 23.44 -2.31 5.31
C ALA A 278 23.08 -1.57 4.03
N PHE A 279 22.19 -0.59 4.12
CA PHE A 279 21.61 0.08 2.95
C PHE A 279 20.98 1.42 3.32
N TYR A 280 20.69 2.24 2.32
CA TYR A 280 19.89 3.46 2.48
C TYR A 280 19.08 3.77 1.21
N PRO A 281 17.87 4.31 1.34
CA PRO A 281 17.16 4.90 0.20
C PRO A 281 17.93 6.08 -0.39
N THR A 282 17.84 6.29 -1.71
CA THR A 282 18.47 7.44 -2.38
C THR A 282 17.92 8.77 -1.87
N ASP A 283 18.70 9.83 -2.01
CA ASP A 283 18.44 11.20 -1.54
C ASP A 283 17.77 12.09 -2.59
N GLU A 284 17.33 11.52 -3.71
CA GLU A 284 16.68 12.28 -4.78
C GLU A 284 15.27 12.75 -4.40
N TYR A 285 14.55 11.97 -3.58
CA TYR A 285 13.16 12.20 -3.22
C TYR A 285 12.92 11.96 -1.73
N LEU A 286 11.91 12.65 -1.17
CA LEU A 286 11.37 12.40 0.16
C LEU A 286 10.83 10.97 0.22
N ARG A 287 11.18 10.22 1.28
CA ARG A 287 10.69 8.85 1.50
C ARG A 287 9.67 8.85 2.61
N HIS A 288 8.44 8.43 2.29
CA HIS A 288 7.34 8.36 3.24
C HIS A 288 7.27 6.99 3.88
N ALA A 289 7.45 6.96 5.20
CA ALA A 289 7.36 5.76 6.04
C ALA A 289 7.89 4.45 5.37
N PRO A 290 9.14 4.43 4.88
CA PRO A 290 9.60 3.38 3.97
C PRO A 290 9.61 1.99 4.62
N ALA A 291 9.19 0.99 3.84
CA ALA A 291 9.19 -0.41 4.22
C ALA A 291 10.32 -1.20 3.56
N PHE A 292 10.81 -2.22 4.27
CA PHE A 292 11.94 -3.04 3.85
C PHE A 292 11.66 -4.52 4.08
N VAL A 293 12.06 -5.33 3.11
CA VAL A 293 12.03 -6.79 3.18
C VAL A 293 13.44 -7.31 2.95
N ILE A 294 14.02 -7.91 3.98
CA ILE A 294 15.36 -8.51 3.95
C ILE A 294 15.22 -10.03 3.87
N GLY A 295 15.43 -10.59 2.69
CA GLY A 295 15.48 -12.03 2.46
C GLY A 295 16.77 -12.67 2.98
N ASN A 296 16.78 -14.01 3.01
CA ASN A 296 17.89 -14.83 3.53
C ASN A 296 18.27 -14.49 4.99
N TRP A 297 17.30 -14.05 5.79
CA TRP A 297 17.54 -13.68 7.18
C TRP A 297 17.56 -14.94 8.07
N PRO A 298 18.66 -15.24 8.78
CA PRO A 298 18.87 -16.58 9.34
C PRO A 298 18.29 -16.79 10.74
N ALA A 299 17.85 -15.74 11.45
CA ALA A 299 17.49 -15.86 12.86
C ALA A 299 16.39 -14.88 13.31
N GLU A 300 15.64 -15.28 14.34
CA GLU A 300 14.70 -14.43 15.08
C GLU A 300 15.39 -13.29 15.83
N THR A 301 16.67 -13.45 16.14
CA THR A 301 17.47 -12.44 16.84
C THR A 301 18.06 -11.47 15.84
N PHE A 302 17.70 -10.19 15.96
CA PHE A 302 18.18 -9.13 15.08
C PHE A 302 18.30 -7.80 15.83
N VAL A 303 19.12 -6.91 15.29
CA VAL A 303 19.15 -5.49 15.67
C VAL A 303 19.11 -4.65 14.39
N ILE A 304 18.18 -3.69 14.36
CA ILE A 304 18.04 -2.67 13.31
C ILE A 304 18.54 -1.35 13.88
N ARG A 305 19.54 -0.76 13.25
CA ARG A 305 20.04 0.59 13.56
C ARG A 305 19.80 1.52 12.39
N LYS A 306 19.52 2.79 12.69
CA LYS A 306 19.52 3.89 11.73
C LYS A 306 20.47 4.97 12.23
N GLY A 307 21.48 5.32 11.44
CA GLY A 307 22.52 6.27 11.89
C GLY A 307 23.21 5.87 13.19
N GLY A 308 23.44 4.56 13.37
CA GLY A 308 24.06 4.00 14.58
C GLY A 308 23.13 3.86 15.80
N VAL A 309 21.90 4.37 15.74
CA VAL A 309 20.92 4.29 16.84
C VAL A 309 20.01 3.08 16.63
N GLU A 310 19.86 2.24 17.67
CA GLU A 310 18.94 1.11 17.63
C GLU A 310 17.47 1.56 17.59
N ILE A 311 16.79 1.21 16.50
CA ILE A 311 15.38 1.55 16.26
C ILE A 311 14.45 0.34 16.41
N ALA A 312 14.97 -0.89 16.36
CA ALA A 312 14.24 -2.11 16.68
C ALA A 312 15.20 -3.28 16.94
N SER A 313 14.75 -4.30 17.65
CA SER A 313 15.49 -5.54 17.85
C SER A 313 14.53 -6.72 18.03
N GLY A 314 15.02 -7.95 17.94
CA GLY A 314 14.19 -9.15 18.15
C GLY A 314 13.47 -9.17 19.51
N ALA A 315 14.08 -8.58 20.54
CA ALA A 315 13.47 -8.43 21.87
C ALA A 315 12.48 -7.25 21.98
N ALA A 316 12.60 -6.25 21.10
CA ALA A 316 11.75 -5.07 21.07
C ALA A 316 11.45 -4.69 19.60
N PRO A 317 10.68 -5.52 18.87
CA PRO A 317 10.51 -5.39 17.43
C PRO A 317 9.65 -4.19 17.03
N ASN A 318 8.80 -3.73 17.96
CA ASN A 318 7.94 -2.58 17.76
C ASN A 318 8.37 -1.45 18.70
N ARG A 319 8.73 -0.32 18.12
CA ARG A 319 9.14 0.92 18.81
C ARG A 319 8.38 2.10 18.18
N PRO A 320 8.38 3.29 18.82
CA PRO A 320 7.69 4.47 18.29
C PRO A 320 7.96 4.81 16.81
N TRP A 321 9.11 4.41 16.27
CA TRP A 321 9.53 4.74 14.91
C TRP A 321 9.60 3.53 13.98
N THR A 322 9.40 2.31 14.47
CA THR A 322 9.65 1.11 13.68
C THR A 322 8.79 -0.06 14.13
N ASN A 323 8.19 -0.75 13.17
CA ASN A 323 7.58 -2.06 13.40
C ASN A 323 8.36 -3.10 12.60
N ALA A 324 8.80 -4.17 13.26
CA ALA A 324 9.58 -5.23 12.65
C ALA A 324 8.97 -6.61 12.91
N PHE A 325 9.21 -7.54 12.00
CA PHE A 325 8.70 -8.91 12.09
C PHE A 325 9.66 -9.86 11.37
N TYR A 326 10.01 -10.95 12.05
CA TYR A 326 10.74 -12.06 11.43
C TYR A 326 9.78 -13.16 10.99
N ASP A 327 9.79 -13.47 9.69
CA ASP A 327 9.05 -14.57 9.09
C ASP A 327 9.98 -15.79 8.97
N ALA A 328 9.89 -16.68 9.95
CA ALA A 328 10.70 -17.91 9.99
C ALA A 328 10.39 -18.85 8.80
N ALA A 329 9.15 -18.87 8.31
CA ALA A 329 8.75 -19.76 7.22
C ALA A 329 9.34 -19.33 5.88
N ARG A 330 9.49 -18.02 5.67
CA ARG A 330 10.09 -17.44 4.46
C ARG A 330 11.54 -17.00 4.63
N GLN A 331 12.11 -17.19 5.83
CA GLN A 331 13.46 -16.74 6.20
C GLN A 331 13.72 -15.28 5.81
N ARG A 332 12.84 -14.38 6.23
CA ARG A 332 12.95 -12.94 5.94
C ARG A 332 12.64 -12.08 7.15
N LEU A 333 13.27 -10.92 7.21
CA LEU A 333 12.94 -9.85 8.15
C LEU A 333 12.19 -8.76 7.40
N VAL A 334 11.04 -8.35 7.91
CA VAL A 334 10.23 -7.26 7.38
C VAL A 334 10.23 -6.14 8.42
N PHE A 335 10.43 -4.89 8.00
CA PHE A 335 10.20 -3.76 8.88
C PHE A 335 9.74 -2.51 8.12
N GLN A 336 9.01 -1.64 8.81
CA GLN A 336 8.66 -0.30 8.34
C GLN A 336 9.27 0.73 9.28
N TYR A 337 9.99 1.71 8.73
CA TYR A 337 10.42 2.89 9.45
C TYR A 337 9.34 3.97 9.28
N LEU A 338 8.64 4.33 10.36
CA LEU A 338 7.45 5.19 10.30
C LEU A 338 7.73 6.67 9.98
N PRO A 339 8.85 7.28 10.43
CA PRO A 339 9.14 8.66 10.07
C PRO A 339 9.54 8.82 8.60
N ASP A 340 9.27 10.00 8.06
CA ASP A 340 9.77 10.39 6.75
C ASP A 340 11.31 10.52 6.75
N ILE A 341 11.94 10.30 5.59
CA ILE A 341 13.37 10.52 5.38
C ILE A 341 13.55 11.61 4.33
N GLU A 342 13.91 12.81 4.79
CA GLU A 342 14.14 13.97 3.93
C GLU A 342 15.37 13.79 3.02
N PRO A 343 15.34 14.32 1.78
CA PRO A 343 16.47 14.32 0.85
C PRO A 343 17.78 14.82 1.45
N ASP A 344 17.73 15.85 2.30
CA ASP A 344 18.92 16.51 2.84
C ASP A 344 19.54 15.79 4.05
N VAL A 345 18.93 14.70 4.55
CA VAL A 345 19.49 13.88 5.64
C VAL A 345 20.81 13.24 5.18
N PRO A 346 21.94 13.48 5.89
CA PRO A 346 23.24 12.91 5.54
C PRO A 346 23.21 11.39 5.40
N THR A 347 24.01 10.84 4.47
CA THR A 347 24.07 9.40 4.16
C THR A 347 24.21 8.53 5.41
N GLU A 348 25.09 8.90 6.34
CA GLU A 348 25.29 8.18 7.60
C GLU A 348 24.00 8.10 8.43
N GLN A 349 23.18 9.16 8.47
CA GLN A 349 21.96 9.23 9.26
C GLN A 349 20.75 8.56 8.59
N ARG A 350 20.79 8.34 7.28
CA ARG A 350 19.78 7.54 6.53
C ARG A 350 20.14 6.06 6.39
N THR A 351 21.35 5.68 6.75
CA THR A 351 21.81 4.29 6.65
C THR A 351 21.13 3.42 7.69
N PHE A 352 20.51 2.35 7.21
CA PHE A 352 20.02 1.23 8.00
C PHE A 352 21.09 0.16 8.06
N GLU A 353 21.41 -0.28 9.28
CA GLU A 353 22.30 -1.40 9.55
C GLU A 353 21.50 -2.49 10.27
N VAL A 354 21.44 -3.66 9.67
CA VAL A 354 20.70 -4.80 10.21
C VAL A 354 21.68 -5.94 10.43
N THR A 355 21.73 -6.44 11.66
CA THR A 355 22.66 -7.50 12.07
C THR A 355 21.94 -8.55 12.88
N VAL A 356 22.31 -9.82 12.75
CA VAL A 356 21.92 -10.86 13.71
C VAL A 356 22.47 -10.48 15.08
N ASP A 357 21.61 -10.50 16.10
CA ASP A 357 22.05 -10.26 17.46
C ASP A 357 22.76 -11.52 17.96
N GLY A 358 24.09 -11.52 17.83
CA GLY A 358 24.97 -12.53 18.39
C GLY A 358 25.14 -12.24 19.87
N GLY A 359 24.14 -12.59 20.68
CA GLY A 359 24.14 -12.37 22.12
C GLY A 359 25.51 -12.68 22.73
N GLY A 360 26.19 -11.62 23.17
CA GLY A 360 27.50 -11.69 23.82
C GLY A 360 27.42 -12.14 25.26
#